data_AF-A0A5K1H6X7-F1
#
_entry.id   AF-A0A5K1H6X7-F1
#
_cell.length_a   1.000
_cell.length_b   1.000
_cell.length_c   1.000
_cell.angle_alpha   90.00
_cell.angle_beta   90.00
_cell.angle_gamma   90.00
#
_symmetry.space_group_name_H-M   'P 1'
#
loop_
_entity.id
_entity.type
_entity.pdbx_description
1 polymer ?
#
loop_
_entity_poly.entity_id
_entity_poly.type
_entity_poly.pdbx_seq_one_letter_code
_entity_poly.pdbx_strand_id
1 'polypeptide(L)' 'ALTRARVPIVKLMDPVTEISCDICVNNSLAIVNTKLLHDYAQIDVRLRQLAFIVKHWAKARQVNETYRGTLSSYA' A
#
# COMPACT_ATOMS: atom_id res chain seq x y z
N ALA A 1 -17.14 -4.56 2.93
CA ALA A 1 -16.79 -3.26 2.32
C ALA A 1 -16.55 -2.22 3.43
N LEU A 2 -15.60 -1.31 3.24
CA LEU A 2 -15.33 -0.18 4.14
C LEU A 2 -15.85 1.11 3.51
N THR A 3 -17.13 1.40 3.73
CA THR A 3 -17.84 2.50 3.04
C THR A 3 -17.63 3.87 3.67
N ARG A 4 -17.17 3.94 4.92
CA ARG A 4 -16.95 5.20 5.67
C ARG A 4 -15.50 5.68 5.66
N ALA A 5 -14.60 4.99 4.97
CA ALA A 5 -13.22 5.42 4.83
C ALA A 5 -13.11 6.60 3.84
N ARG A 6 -12.01 7.38 3.92
CA ARG A 6 -11.73 8.48 2.98
C ARG A 6 -11.80 8.04 1.52
N VAL A 7 -11.32 6.84 1.22
CA VAL A 7 -11.51 6.15 -0.05
C VAL A 7 -12.30 4.88 0.25
N PRO A 8 -13.57 4.78 -0.19
CA PRO A 8 -14.36 3.56 0.00
C PRO A 8 -13.73 2.36 -0.71
N ILE A 9 -13.61 1.24 -0.01
CA ILE A 9 -13.02 0.02 -0.56
C ILE A 9 -13.90 -1.22 -0.37
N VAL A 10 -13.88 -2.12 -1.35
CA VAL A 10 -14.40 -3.49 -1.27
C VAL A 10 -13.21 -4.43 -1.11
N LYS A 11 -13.13 -5.10 0.03
CA LYS A 11 -12.13 -6.14 0.27
C LYS A 11 -12.70 -7.48 -0.17
N LEU A 12 -11.89 -8.27 -0.86
CA LEU A 12 -12.20 -9.63 -1.28
C LEU A 12 -10.96 -10.51 -1.19
N MET A 13 -11.15 -11.81 -1.21
CA MET A 13 -10.08 -12.80 -1.27
C MET A 13 -10.33 -13.67 -2.50
N ASP A 14 -9.33 -13.79 -3.37
CA ASP A 14 -9.41 -14.73 -4.48
C ASP A 14 -9.38 -16.16 -3.93
N PRO A 15 -10.41 -16.99 -4.15
CA PRO A 15 -10.48 -18.32 -3.55
C PRO A 15 -9.45 -19.31 -4.09
N VAL A 16 -8.83 -19.03 -5.24
CA VAL A 16 -7.83 -19.92 -5.86
C VAL A 16 -6.42 -19.59 -5.38
N THR A 17 -6.03 -18.31 -5.40
CA THR A 17 -4.68 -17.88 -5.01
C THR A 17 -4.56 -17.45 -3.55
N GLU A 18 -5.69 -17.33 -2.84
CA GLU A 18 -5.78 -16.79 -1.46
C GLU A 18 -5.27 -15.34 -1.33
N ILE A 19 -5.13 -14.62 -2.45
CA ILE A 19 -4.67 -13.23 -2.44
C ILE A 19 -5.82 -12.32 -1.99
N SER A 20 -5.54 -11.52 -0.96
CA SER A 20 -6.43 -10.44 -0.52
C SER A 20 -6.34 -9.25 -1.47
N CYS A 21 -7.47 -8.78 -1.98
CA CYS A 21 -7.59 -7.69 -2.91
C CYS A 21 -8.51 -6.58 -2.35
N ASP A 22 -8.09 -5.33 -2.54
CA ASP A 22 -8.88 -4.14 -2.22
C ASP A 22 -9.27 -3.43 -3.52
N ILE A 23 -10.58 -3.32 -3.79
CA ILE A 23 -11.14 -2.62 -4.95
C ILE A 23 -11.67 -1.25 -4.52
N CYS A 24 -11.30 -0.19 -5.23
CA CYS A 24 -11.86 1.14 -5.07
C CYS A 24 -12.23 1.73 -6.44
N VAL A 25 -13.08 2.75 -6.45
CA VAL A 25 -13.59 3.38 -7.68
C VAL A 25 -13.04 4.80 -7.79
N ASN A 26 -12.62 5.20 -9.00
CA ASN A 26 -12.16 6.55 -9.35
C ASN A 26 -10.97 7.09 -8.52
N ASN A 27 -10.08 6.22 -8.02
CA ASN A 27 -8.87 6.63 -7.32
C ASN A 27 -7.69 6.88 -8.29
N SER A 28 -7.83 7.85 -9.19
CA SER A 28 -6.84 8.15 -10.24
C SER A 28 -5.49 8.60 -9.68
N LEU A 29 -5.48 9.33 -8.56
CA LEU A 29 -4.25 9.76 -7.90
C LEU A 29 -3.39 8.58 -7.43
N ALA A 30 -4.00 7.49 -6.97
CA ALA A 30 -3.26 6.29 -6.59
C ALA A 30 -2.53 5.67 -7.79
N ILE A 31 -3.10 5.75 -9.00
CA ILE A 31 -2.47 5.27 -10.23
C ILE A 31 -1.23 6.11 -10.55
N VAL A 32 -1.35 7.44 -10.50
CA VAL A 32 -0.24 8.37 -10.77
C VAL A 32 0.89 8.19 -9.75
N ASN A 33 0.56 8.09 -8.46
CA ASN A 33 1.56 7.89 -7.40
C ASN A 33 2.26 6.53 -7.53
N THR A 34 1.53 5.48 -7.93
CA THR A 34 2.13 4.16 -8.18
C THR A 34 3.14 4.23 -9.33
N LYS A 35 2.80 4.94 -10.41
CA LYS A 35 3.73 5.17 -11.52
C LYS A 35 4.95 5.96 -11.06
N LEU A 36 4.77 7.03 -10.29
CA LEU A 36 5.88 7.84 -9.77
C LEU A 36 6.85 7.01 -8.91
N LEU A 37 6.33 6.22 -7.96
CA LEU A 37 7.15 5.36 -7.11
C LEU A 37 7.88 4.28 -7.92
N HIS A 38 7.21 3.72 -8.93
CA HIS A 38 7.84 2.79 -9.85
C HIS A 38 9.01 3.45 -10.57
N ASP A 39 8.79 4.63 -11.15
CA ASP A 39 9.81 5.35 -11.91
C ASP A 39 11.01 5.72 -11.02
N TYR A 40 10.79 6.15 -9.77
CA TYR A 40 11.88 6.33 -8.80
C TYR A 40 12.65 5.03 -8.50
N ALA A 41 11.97 3.89 -8.39
CA ALA A 41 12.62 2.61 -8.14
C ALA A 41 13.45 2.12 -9.34
N GLN A 42 13.20 2.63 -10.55
CA GLN A 42 14.02 2.36 -11.73
C GLN A 42 15.27 3.25 -11.82
N ILE A 43 15.26 4.41 -11.17
CA ILE A 43 16.43 5.32 -11.16
C ILE A 43 17.58 4.70 -10.35
N ASP A 44 17.29 4.11 -9.20
CA ASP A 44 18.29 3.49 -8.32
C ASP A 44 17.78 2.19 -7.70
N VAL A 45 18.47 1.08 -8.00
CA VAL A 45 18.13 -0.26 -7.50
C VAL A 45 18.10 -0.34 -5.96
N ARG A 46 18.88 0.49 -5.27
CA ARG A 46 18.97 0.54 -3.81
C ARG A 46 17.69 1.09 -3.19
N LEU A 47 16.93 1.93 -3.91
CA LEU A 47 15.69 2.50 -3.39
C LEU A 47 14.68 1.40 -3.05
N ARG A 48 14.56 0.39 -3.92
CA ARG A 48 13.68 -0.76 -3.68
C ARG A 48 14.10 -1.55 -2.44
N GLN A 49 15.41 -1.78 -2.27
CA GLN A 49 15.94 -2.49 -1.10
C GLN A 49 15.66 -1.69 0.19
N LEU A 50 15.93 -0.38 0.16
CA LEU A 50 15.67 0.51 1.30
C LEU A 50 14.19 0.54 1.66
N ALA A 51 13.29 0.63 0.67
CA ALA A 51 11.85 0.59 0.90
C ALA A 51 11.40 -0.71 1.59
N PHE A 52 11.97 -1.86 1.21
CA PHE A 52 11.70 -3.13 1.90
C PHE A 52 12.21 -3.14 3.34
N ILE A 53 13.42 -2.63 3.58
CA ILE A 53 14.02 -2.54 4.92
C ILE A 53 13.15 -1.67 5.83
N VAL A 54 12.80 -0.45 5.37
CA VAL A 54 11.97 0.49 6.13
C VAL A 54 10.59 -0.10 6.40
N LYS A 55 9.95 -0.71 5.39
CA LYS A 55 8.64 -1.35 5.54
C LYS A 55 8.68 -2.49 6.55
N HIS A 56 9.70 -3.33 6.52
CA HIS A 56 9.88 -4.43 7.46
C HIS A 56 10.09 -3.91 8.89
N TRP A 57 10.99 -2.94 9.07
CA TRP A 57 11.22 -2.29 10.36
C TRP A 57 9.94 -1.67 10.93
N ALA A 58 9.19 -0.92 10.12
CA ALA A 58 7.96 -0.25 10.55
C ALA A 58 6.87 -1.26 10.96
N LYS A 59 6.76 -2.38 10.22
CA LYS A 59 5.85 -3.49 10.59
C LYS A 59 6.28 -4.15 11.89
N ALA A 60 7.57 -4.44 12.07
CA ALA A 60 8.10 -5.06 13.29
C ALA A 60 7.88 -4.18 14.54
N ARG A 61 7.85 -2.86 14.36
CA ARG A 61 7.55 -1.88 15.41
C ARG A 61 6.07 -1.53 15.55
N GLN A 62 5.18 -2.15 14.76
CA GLN A 62 3.74 -1.87 14.74
C GLN A 62 3.39 -0.40 14.47
N VAL A 63 4.22 0.31 13.70
CA VAL A 63 4.00 1.73 13.31
C VAL A 63 3.52 1.88 11.86
N ASN A 64 3.11 0.77 11.23
CA ASN A 64 2.61 0.70 9.84
C ASN A 64 1.23 0.01 9.77
N GLU A 65 0.31 0.44 10.63
CA GLU A 65 -1.07 -0.01 10.74
C GLU A 65 -2.02 1.19 10.80
N THR A 66 -2.50 1.64 9.64
CA THR A 66 -3.42 2.79 9.51
C THR A 66 -4.70 2.64 10.32
N TYR A 67 -5.23 1.42 10.41
CA TYR A 67 -6.43 1.13 11.21
C TYR A 67 -6.22 1.35 12.71
N ARG A 68 -4.97 1.34 13.18
CA ARG A 68 -4.59 1.66 14.56
C ARG A 68 -4.09 3.11 14.74
N GLY A 69 -4.27 3.96 13.73
CA GLY A 69 -3.85 5.37 13.76
C GLY A 69 -2.35 5.58 13.53
N THR A 70 -1.62 4.58 13.04
CA THR A 70 -0.20 4.71 12.68
C THR A 70 -0.04 4.90 11.15
N LEU A 71 1.19 4.90 10.65
CA LEU A 71 1.47 5.26 9.27
C LEU A 71 0.91 4.24 8.27
N SER A 72 0.66 4.70 7.05
CA SER A 72 0.40 3.82 5.92
C SER A 72 1.70 3.34 5.30
N SER A 73 1.68 2.21 4.60
CA SER A 73 2.86 1.73 3.87
C SER A 73 3.29 2.65 2.71
N TYR A 74 2.46 3.63 2.34
CA TYR A 74 2.77 4.66 1.36
C TYR A 74 3.38 5.92 2.01
N ALA A 75 3.16 6.14 3.31
CA ALA A 75 3.56 7.35 4.02
C ALA A 75 5.02 7.29 4.48
#